data_AF-A0A821SZU2-F1
#
_entry.id   AF-A0A821SZU2-F1
#
_cell.length_a   1.000
_cell.length_b   1.000
_cell.length_c   1.000
_cell.angle_alpha   90.00
_cell.angle_beta   90.00
_cell.angle_gamma   90.00
#
_symmetry.space_group_name_H-M   'P 1'
#
loop_
_entity.id
_entity.type
_entity.pdbx_description
1 polymer ?
#
loop_
_entity_poly.entity_id
_entity_poly.type
_entity_poly.pdbx_seq_one_letter_code
_entity_poly.pdbx_strand_id
1 'polypeptide(L)'
;MIYSIGFIYGSSLMHHEGPDRLNFSDLILEKNTSVNETQILQESVSSEEVININGDIQFDNVNFAYPARSDVLVLRNLTLTARAGETTALVGSNGSGKSTCISLLLRFYEPLSGRIILNDRSITDYDLTSFRQKIGIVSQEPILFATSIYENIRFGKENATRTEIEEAAHQANAHDFIMQLPNKYDTVVGERGVQLSGGEKQRIALARALVKQPTLLLLDEATSALDNTTEKIVQEALDQACKGRTTIVIAHRLTAVQNAHRIYVLDNGCVIEQGTHETLMSQEGSRYREIMRAQQREKTENDIDEITSTIQMEDDDQKQISEHFRHSSHSKLDDENKVSSNTNRRPVLLRLLLMNSPEWVIILIGCVACLIIGANQTIYAVLLALTISGFGACTYEEQNHQVLKFSLLFLLMGVVLLVIRFIQYTAFAVSGSKLTERIRMKAFAHYLRQEMAFFDRLENSSGAICNRLSSDALAVQQMSNFQGAIEFDQVKFAYPSRPTSCILNKFQLTIKPGQRVALVGASGCGKSTVIQLWERFYDPIQGRICLDGVDIQQLNIQWLRSSLGLVSQEPILFNLTIAQNIAYGKENTSMEDIIDAATKANIHHFIQRLPQVSKNLTHDISLYL
;
A
#
# COMPACT_ATOMS: atom_id res chain seq x y z
N MET A 1 12.47 22.12 -35.68
CA MET A 1 13.82 22.66 -35.39
C MET A 1 13.97 23.31 -34.01
N ILE A 2 12.97 24.03 -33.48
CA ILE A 2 13.04 24.60 -32.09
C ILE A 2 12.84 23.52 -31.00
N TYR A 3 12.20 22.40 -31.34
CA TYR A 3 12.03 21.23 -30.44
C TYR A 3 13.30 20.43 -30.17
N SER A 4 14.38 20.65 -30.93
CA SER A 4 15.59 19.82 -30.84
C SER A 4 16.66 20.40 -29.89
N ILE A 5 16.65 21.71 -29.63
CA ILE A 5 17.78 22.35 -28.90
C ILE A 5 17.59 22.29 -27.38
N GLY A 6 16.36 22.37 -26.86
CA GLY A 6 16.09 22.24 -25.43
C GLY A 6 16.17 20.80 -24.92
N PHE A 7 15.79 19.82 -25.75
CA PHE A 7 15.83 18.41 -25.37
C PHE A 7 17.24 17.81 -25.49
N ILE A 8 18.02 18.21 -26.50
CA ILE A 8 19.38 17.68 -26.70
C ILE A 8 20.36 18.18 -25.63
N TYR A 9 20.27 19.43 -25.16
CA TYR A 9 21.21 19.93 -24.14
C TYR A 9 20.86 19.58 -22.69
N GLY A 10 19.58 19.36 -22.36
CA GLY A 10 19.19 18.75 -21.08
C GLY A 10 19.59 17.27 -20.98
N SER A 11 19.63 16.58 -22.13
CA SER A 11 20.03 15.17 -22.21
C SER A 11 21.55 14.99 -22.35
N SER A 12 22.26 15.95 -22.94
CA SER A 12 23.71 15.85 -23.19
C SER A 12 24.57 16.17 -21.96
N LEU A 13 24.03 16.85 -20.93
CA LEU A 13 24.69 16.97 -19.63
C LEU A 13 24.58 15.69 -18.78
N MET A 14 23.79 14.71 -19.23
CA MET A 14 23.65 13.39 -18.61
C MET A 14 24.49 12.30 -19.32
N HIS A 15 25.25 12.64 -20.38
CA HIS A 15 25.84 11.60 -21.24
C HIS A 15 27.35 11.61 -21.51
N HIS A 16 28.15 12.53 -20.94
CA HIS A 16 29.61 12.37 -21.02
C HIS A 16 30.34 13.03 -19.84
N GLU A 17 30.48 12.28 -18.74
CA GLU A 17 31.78 11.96 -18.14
C GLU A 17 31.59 10.80 -17.15
N GLY A 18 32.45 9.79 -17.30
CA GLY A 18 32.43 8.53 -16.58
C GLY A 18 32.84 7.38 -17.51
N PRO A 19 34.14 7.11 -17.71
CA PRO A 19 34.57 5.79 -18.09
C PRO A 19 34.55 4.95 -16.81
N ASP A 20 33.37 4.53 -16.37
CA ASP A 20 33.18 3.40 -15.47
C ASP A 20 31.68 3.06 -15.51
N ARG A 21 31.35 2.00 -16.25
CA ARG A 21 30.03 1.38 -16.18
C ARG A 21 29.89 0.74 -14.80
N LEU A 22 29.43 1.51 -13.82
CA LEU A 22 28.92 0.96 -12.57
C LEU A 22 27.65 0.17 -12.90
N ASN A 23 27.78 -1.16 -12.85
CA ASN A 23 26.65 -2.07 -12.90
C ASN A 23 25.72 -1.74 -11.74
N PHE A 24 24.41 -1.75 -11.98
CA PHE A 24 23.39 -1.51 -10.94
C PHE A 24 23.43 -2.56 -9.81
N SER A 25 24.11 -3.70 -10.00
CA SER A 25 24.44 -4.67 -8.94
C SER A 25 25.48 -4.14 -7.95
N ASP A 26 26.42 -3.30 -8.41
CA ASP A 26 27.58 -2.88 -7.61
C ASP A 26 27.24 -1.67 -6.73
N LEU A 27 26.28 -0.84 -7.15
CA LEU A 27 25.81 0.33 -6.39
C LEU A 27 24.99 -0.05 -5.13
N ILE A 28 24.43 -1.27 -5.09
CA ILE A 28 23.74 -1.83 -3.91
C ILE A 28 24.76 -2.34 -2.88
N LEU A 29 25.96 -2.73 -3.34
CA LEU A 29 27.05 -3.18 -2.48
C LEU A 29 27.81 -1.99 -1.85
N GLU A 30 27.98 -0.88 -2.57
CA GLU A 30 28.86 0.22 -2.12
C GLU A 30 28.25 1.17 -1.07
N LYS A 31 26.93 1.25 -0.93
CA LYS A 31 26.27 2.08 0.09
C LYS A 31 25.96 1.36 1.42
N ASN A 32 26.17 0.05 1.47
CA ASN A 32 26.00 -0.75 2.69
C ASN A 32 27.32 -1.01 3.45
N THR A 33 28.45 -0.46 2.99
CA THR A 33 29.77 -0.70 3.59
C THR A 33 30.16 0.25 4.73
N SER A 34 29.31 1.21 5.13
CA SER A 34 29.57 2.10 6.27
C SER A 34 28.64 1.93 7.47
N VAL A 35 27.80 0.88 7.47
CA VAL A 35 26.98 0.49 8.62
C VAL A 35 27.24 -0.99 8.89
N ASN A 36 28.06 -1.26 9.92
CA ASN A 36 28.35 -2.55 10.54
C ASN A 36 27.95 -3.80 9.74
N GLU A 37 28.96 -4.41 9.10
CA GLU A 37 29.00 -5.76 8.52
C GLU A 37 27.74 -6.60 8.78
N THR A 38 26.75 -6.46 7.90
CA THR A 38 25.84 -7.56 7.60
C THR A 38 26.64 -8.50 6.72
N GLN A 39 26.99 -9.68 7.22
CA GLN A 39 27.55 -10.75 6.41
C GLN A 39 26.56 -11.07 5.29
N ILE A 40 26.79 -10.51 4.10
CA ILE A 40 26.17 -11.00 2.88
C ILE A 40 26.84 -12.37 2.64
N LEU A 41 26.12 -13.43 3.00
CA LEU A 41 26.54 -14.81 2.85
C LEU A 41 26.90 -15.07 1.38
N GLN A 42 28.18 -15.32 1.11
CA GLN A 42 28.62 -15.88 -0.15
C GLN A 42 28.01 -17.27 -0.31
N GLU A 43 27.21 -17.43 -1.36
CA GLU A 43 26.57 -18.69 -1.75
C GLU A 43 27.64 -19.76 -2.04
N SER A 44 27.70 -20.79 -1.20
CA SER A 44 28.21 -22.09 -1.63
C SER A 44 27.05 -22.83 -2.29
N VAL A 45 27.07 -22.90 -3.63
CA VAL A 45 26.15 -23.74 -4.40
C VAL A 45 26.48 -25.20 -4.09
N SER A 46 25.86 -25.77 -3.06
CA SER A 46 25.74 -27.21 -2.89
C SER A 46 24.54 -27.69 -3.69
N SER A 47 24.77 -28.72 -4.48
CA SER A 47 23.85 -29.40 -5.38
C SER A 47 22.42 -29.54 -4.84
N GLU A 48 21.42 -29.31 -5.72
CA GLU A 48 19.98 -29.57 -5.52
C GLU A 48 19.72 -31.00 -5.04
N GLU A 49 19.82 -31.24 -3.73
CA GLU A 49 19.15 -32.37 -3.10
C GLU A 49 17.66 -32.03 -3.04
N VAL A 50 16.81 -32.88 -3.62
CA VAL A 50 15.36 -32.79 -3.45
C VAL A 50 15.06 -32.90 -1.96
N ILE A 51 14.86 -31.76 -1.30
CA ILE A 51 14.68 -31.71 0.15
C ILE A 51 13.33 -32.33 0.48
N ASN A 52 13.34 -33.56 0.97
CA ASN A 52 12.16 -34.19 1.54
C ASN A 52 11.97 -33.65 2.96
N ILE A 53 11.16 -32.59 3.09
CA ILE A 53 10.91 -31.96 4.38
C ILE A 53 9.78 -32.70 5.09
N ASN A 54 10.11 -33.54 6.08
CA ASN A 54 9.11 -34.20 6.94
C ASN A 54 8.31 -33.18 7.77
N GLY A 55 8.93 -32.04 8.09
CA GLY A 55 8.27 -30.89 8.70
C GLY A 55 8.36 -30.88 10.22
N ASP A 56 9.37 -31.50 10.82
CA ASP A 56 9.62 -31.38 12.26
C ASP A 56 10.42 -30.11 12.54
N ILE A 57 9.90 -29.22 13.38
CA ILE A 57 10.45 -27.89 13.67
C ILE A 57 10.79 -27.79 15.14
N GLN A 58 12.00 -27.30 15.44
CA GLN A 58 12.45 -27.02 16.78
C GLN A 58 13.08 -25.63 16.88
N PHE A 59 12.63 -24.85 17.85
CA PHE A 59 13.34 -23.66 18.32
C PHE A 59 14.18 -24.07 19.53
N ASP A 60 15.47 -23.76 19.51
CA ASP A 60 16.42 -24.11 20.55
C ASP A 60 17.04 -22.83 21.13
N ASN A 61 16.53 -22.40 22.29
CA ASN A 61 17.02 -21.25 23.07
C ASN A 61 17.12 -19.94 22.26
N VAL A 62 16.09 -19.63 21.49
CA VAL A 62 16.09 -18.51 20.56
C VAL A 62 15.90 -17.16 21.28
N ASN A 63 16.86 -16.25 21.10
CA ASN A 63 16.74 -14.85 21.49
C ASN A 63 16.64 -13.97 20.24
N PHE A 64 15.77 -12.97 20.26
CA PHE A 64 15.58 -12.09 19.10
C PHE A 64 15.14 -10.68 19.47
N ALA A 65 15.69 -9.69 18.76
CA ALA A 65 15.23 -8.30 18.71
C ALA A 65 15.20 -7.82 17.26
N TYR A 66 14.22 -7.00 16.90
CA TYR A 66 14.17 -6.42 15.55
C TYR A 66 15.32 -5.41 15.36
N PRO A 67 15.96 -5.34 14.18
CA PRO A 67 17.09 -4.43 13.94
C PRO A 67 16.77 -2.95 14.21
N ALA A 68 15.54 -2.52 13.89
CA ALA A 68 15.08 -1.16 14.14
C ALA A 68 14.98 -0.82 15.65
N ARG A 69 14.95 -1.83 16.52
CA ARG A 69 14.82 -1.73 17.98
C ARG A 69 15.63 -2.84 18.66
N SER A 70 16.95 -2.82 18.48
CA SER A 70 17.86 -3.84 19.01
C SER A 70 17.94 -3.89 20.54
N ASP A 71 17.50 -2.83 21.22
CA ASP A 71 17.47 -2.72 22.67
C ASP A 71 16.27 -3.43 23.33
N VAL A 72 15.28 -3.85 22.54
CA VAL A 72 14.08 -4.55 23.04
C VAL A 72 14.07 -6.00 22.57
N LEU A 73 14.43 -6.92 23.46
CA LEU A 73 14.28 -8.36 23.23
C LEU A 73 12.81 -8.74 23.18
N VAL A 74 12.38 -9.20 21.99
CA VAL A 74 11.02 -9.69 21.70
C VAL A 74 10.89 -11.16 22.06
N LEU A 75 11.91 -11.98 21.77
CA LEU A 75 11.97 -13.40 22.16
C LEU A 75 13.13 -13.61 23.13
N ARG A 76 12.89 -14.41 24.17
CA ARG A 76 13.82 -14.63 25.29
C ARG A 76 13.92 -16.13 25.58
N ASN A 77 15.06 -16.73 25.23
CA ASN A 77 15.32 -18.18 25.35
C ASN A 77 14.11 -19.03 24.93
N LEU A 78 13.51 -18.71 23.79
CA LEU A 78 12.33 -19.40 23.29
C LEU A 78 12.72 -20.82 22.85
N THR A 79 12.09 -21.82 23.46
CA THR A 79 12.24 -23.24 23.10
C THR A 79 10.86 -23.85 22.88
N LEU A 80 10.62 -24.38 21.68
CA LEU A 80 9.36 -25.04 21.30
C LEU A 80 9.60 -26.09 20.22
N THR A 81 8.69 -27.06 20.11
CA THR A 81 8.76 -28.15 19.11
C THR A 81 7.41 -28.35 18.44
N ALA A 82 7.39 -28.39 17.11
CA ALA A 82 6.22 -28.68 16.29
C ALA A 82 6.50 -29.90 15.42
N ARG A 83 5.84 -31.02 15.72
CA ARG A 83 6.11 -32.31 15.07
C ARG A 83 5.54 -32.37 13.66
N ALA A 84 6.18 -33.19 12.83
CA ALA A 84 5.74 -33.52 11.48
C ALA A 84 4.25 -33.92 11.43
N GLY A 85 3.45 -33.23 10.63
CA GLY A 85 2.02 -33.52 10.43
C GLY A 85 1.08 -33.10 11.57
N GLU A 86 1.61 -32.57 12.68
CA GLU A 86 0.80 -32.04 13.78
C GLU A 86 0.48 -30.55 13.58
N THR A 87 -0.66 -30.13 14.15
CA THR A 87 -1.01 -28.71 14.27
C THR A 87 -0.59 -28.18 15.64
N THR A 88 0.32 -27.22 15.64
CA THR A 88 0.83 -26.55 16.84
C THR A 88 0.27 -25.12 16.91
N ALA A 89 -0.41 -24.78 18.00
CA ALA A 89 -0.97 -23.45 18.22
C ALA A 89 -0.09 -22.59 19.13
N LEU A 90 0.11 -21.32 18.77
CA LEU A 90 0.76 -20.30 19.59
C LEU A 90 -0.29 -19.31 20.10
N VAL A 91 -0.40 -19.18 21.42
CA VAL A 91 -1.39 -18.34 22.10
C VAL A 91 -0.68 -17.38 23.04
N GLY A 92 -1.18 -16.16 23.21
CA GLY A 92 -0.58 -15.20 24.14
C GLY A 92 -1.02 -13.76 23.91
N SER A 93 -0.61 -12.87 24.80
CA SER A 93 -0.87 -11.44 24.75
C SER A 93 -0.39 -10.78 23.44
N ASN A 94 -0.94 -9.61 23.10
CA ASN A 94 -0.37 -8.80 22.01
C ASN A 94 1.07 -8.40 22.35
N GLY A 95 1.97 -8.56 21.37
CA GLY A 95 3.40 -8.29 21.56
C GLY A 95 4.20 -9.41 22.25
N SER A 96 3.62 -10.58 22.52
CA SER A 96 4.35 -11.71 23.15
C SER A 96 5.34 -12.44 22.23
N GLY A 97 5.42 -12.05 20.94
CA GLY A 97 6.37 -12.62 19.97
C GLY A 97 5.83 -13.73 19.07
N LYS A 98 4.50 -13.94 19.01
CA LYS A 98 3.86 -14.97 18.17
C LYS A 98 4.23 -14.83 16.69
N SER A 99 3.90 -13.70 16.06
CA SER A 99 4.20 -13.47 14.63
C SER A 99 5.70 -13.36 14.36
N THR A 100 6.50 -12.99 15.37
CA THR A 100 7.97 -13.05 15.31
C THR A 100 8.48 -14.47 15.08
N CYS A 101 7.82 -15.50 15.64
CA CYS A 101 8.18 -16.89 15.39
C CYS A 101 8.01 -17.27 13.92
N ILE A 102 6.92 -16.82 13.27
CA ILE A 102 6.68 -17.02 11.84
C ILE A 102 7.73 -16.28 11.00
N SER A 103 8.05 -15.03 11.35
CA SER A 103 9.08 -14.24 10.65
C SER A 103 10.47 -14.89 10.68
N LEU A 104 10.83 -15.51 11.82
CA LEU A 104 12.09 -16.26 11.95
C LEU A 104 12.06 -17.57 11.16
N LEU A 105 10.93 -18.30 11.16
CA LEU A 105 10.77 -19.51 10.35
C LEU A 105 10.85 -19.24 8.85
N LEU A 106 10.35 -18.10 8.38
CA LEU A 106 10.48 -17.67 6.99
C LEU A 106 11.87 -17.13 6.66
N ARG A 107 12.76 -17.06 7.65
CA ARG A 107 14.10 -16.50 7.55
C ARG A 107 14.06 -15.07 6.97
N PHE A 108 13.09 -14.27 7.41
CA PHE A 108 13.10 -12.82 7.18
C PHE A 108 14.11 -12.12 8.08
N TYR A 109 14.38 -12.72 9.24
CA TYR A 109 15.40 -12.31 10.17
C TYR A 109 16.12 -13.55 10.71
N GLU A 110 17.34 -13.36 11.20
CA GLU A 110 18.10 -14.39 11.91
C GLU A 110 18.05 -14.13 13.44
N PRO A 111 18.03 -15.19 14.26
CA PRO A 111 18.04 -15.04 15.72
C PRO A 111 19.37 -14.45 16.20
N LEU A 112 19.35 -13.69 17.30
CA LEU A 112 20.57 -13.16 17.94
C LEU A 112 21.40 -14.27 18.58
N SER A 113 20.72 -15.26 19.16
CA SER A 113 21.33 -16.48 19.70
C SER A 113 20.32 -17.62 19.65
N GLY A 114 20.81 -18.85 19.81
CA GLY A 114 20.00 -20.05 19.60
C GLY A 114 19.91 -20.42 18.13
N ARG A 115 19.13 -21.45 17.81
CA ARG A 115 18.99 -21.96 16.45
C ARG A 115 17.58 -22.48 16.20
N ILE A 116 17.18 -22.47 14.94
CA ILE A 116 15.92 -23.05 14.49
C ILE A 116 16.28 -24.23 13.59
N ILE A 117 15.76 -25.40 13.94
CA ILE A 117 16.09 -26.68 13.34
C ILE A 117 14.85 -27.21 12.61
N LEU A 118 15.04 -27.71 11.40
CA LEU A 118 14.04 -28.40 10.59
C LEU A 118 14.60 -29.78 10.20
N ASN A 119 13.91 -30.87 10.55
CA ASN A 119 14.36 -32.25 10.31
C ASN A 119 15.86 -32.47 10.66
N ASP A 120 16.25 -32.06 11.86
CA ASP A 120 17.61 -32.19 12.40
C ASP A 120 18.71 -31.32 11.76
N ARG A 121 18.40 -30.47 10.75
CA ARG A 121 19.34 -29.47 10.19
C ARG A 121 18.92 -28.04 10.51
N SER A 122 19.88 -27.11 10.59
CA SER A 122 19.54 -25.70 10.82
C SER A 122 18.82 -25.12 9.60
N ILE A 123 17.83 -24.25 9.80
CA ILE A 123 17.14 -23.56 8.69
C ILE A 123 18.10 -22.71 7.84
N THR A 124 19.26 -22.35 8.39
CA THR A 124 20.32 -21.60 7.71
C THR A 124 21.01 -22.41 6.63
N ASP A 125 20.98 -23.74 6.74
CA ASP A 125 21.74 -24.66 5.89
C ASP A 125 21.00 -25.00 4.59
N TYR A 126 19.72 -24.64 4.50
CA TYR A 126 18.91 -24.83 3.30
C TYR A 126 19.02 -23.64 2.35
N ASP A 127 18.97 -23.92 1.05
CA ASP A 127 18.73 -22.89 0.04
C ASP A 127 17.39 -22.19 0.31
N LEU A 128 17.44 -20.86 0.34
CA LEU A 128 16.32 -20.03 0.75
C LEU A 128 15.12 -20.16 -0.20
N THR A 129 15.40 -20.26 -1.50
CA THR A 129 14.37 -20.35 -2.54
C THR A 129 13.63 -21.67 -2.43
N SER A 130 14.38 -22.78 -2.40
CA SER A 130 13.86 -24.14 -2.27
C SER A 130 13.12 -24.34 -0.95
N PHE A 131 13.64 -23.78 0.15
CA PHE A 131 12.99 -23.82 1.46
C PHE A 131 11.64 -23.10 1.45
N ARG A 132 11.57 -21.86 0.97
CA ARG A 132 10.33 -21.07 0.96
C ARG A 132 9.28 -21.60 -0.02
N GLN A 133 9.67 -22.38 -1.03
CA GLN A 133 8.71 -23.07 -1.90
C GLN A 133 7.91 -24.16 -1.16
N LYS A 134 8.50 -24.75 -0.11
CA LYS A 134 7.84 -25.77 0.73
C LYS A 134 6.94 -25.19 1.83
N ILE A 135 6.94 -23.86 1.98
CA ILE A 135 6.16 -23.15 3.00
C ILE A 135 4.99 -22.41 2.36
N GLY A 136 3.79 -22.67 2.90
CA GLY A 136 2.60 -21.86 2.66
C GLY A 136 2.39 -20.91 3.83
N ILE A 137 2.18 -19.62 3.55
CA ILE A 137 1.82 -18.64 4.58
C ILE A 137 0.46 -18.04 4.26
N VAL A 138 -0.39 -17.93 5.27
CA VAL A 138 -1.59 -17.11 5.26
C VAL A 138 -1.45 -16.07 6.37
N SER A 139 -1.21 -14.83 5.95
CA SER A 139 -1.04 -13.69 6.84
C SER A 139 -2.38 -13.18 7.39
N GLN A 140 -2.30 -12.43 8.49
CA GLN A 140 -3.45 -11.80 9.14
C GLN A 140 -4.22 -10.90 8.17
N GLU A 141 -3.47 -10.03 7.47
CA GLU A 141 -3.97 -9.16 6.41
C GLU A 141 -3.54 -9.71 5.04
N PRO A 142 -4.44 -10.38 4.31
CA PRO A 142 -4.13 -10.95 3.01
C PRO A 142 -3.96 -9.85 1.94
N ILE A 143 -2.72 -9.63 1.50
CA ILE A 143 -2.43 -8.68 0.42
C ILE A 143 -2.65 -9.36 -0.94
N LEU A 144 -3.46 -8.72 -1.78
CA LEU A 144 -3.63 -9.08 -3.19
C LEU A 144 -2.95 -8.05 -4.09
N PHE A 145 -2.35 -8.52 -5.17
CA PHE A 145 -1.75 -7.68 -6.20
C PHE A 145 -2.83 -7.17 -7.15
N ALA A 146 -2.59 -6.01 -7.75
CA ALA A 146 -3.50 -5.34 -8.69
C ALA A 146 -3.56 -6.03 -10.08
N THR A 147 -3.88 -7.33 -10.08
CA THR A 147 -4.00 -8.21 -11.24
C THR A 147 -5.29 -9.04 -11.12
N SER A 148 -5.49 -10.02 -12.00
CA SER A 148 -6.65 -10.92 -11.92
C SER A 148 -6.57 -11.86 -10.72
N ILE A 149 -7.72 -12.45 -10.32
CA ILE A 149 -7.75 -13.51 -9.29
C ILE A 149 -6.89 -14.70 -9.72
N TYR A 150 -6.93 -15.06 -11.01
CA TYR A 150 -6.08 -16.09 -11.61
C TYR A 150 -4.59 -15.86 -11.31
N GLU A 151 -4.07 -14.68 -11.66
CA GLU A 151 -2.66 -14.34 -11.46
C GLU A 151 -2.30 -14.26 -9.98
N ASN A 152 -3.22 -13.76 -9.14
CA ASN A 152 -3.01 -13.73 -7.69
C ASN A 152 -2.81 -15.12 -7.08
N ILE A 153 -3.55 -16.14 -7.53
CA ILE A 153 -3.35 -17.53 -7.09
C ILE A 153 -2.07 -18.09 -7.71
N ARG A 154 -1.85 -17.84 -9.01
CA ARG A 154 -0.65 -18.30 -9.75
C ARG A 154 0.66 -17.79 -9.15
N PHE A 155 0.70 -16.63 -8.49
CA PHE A 155 1.90 -16.19 -7.76
C PHE A 155 2.36 -17.15 -6.65
N GLY A 156 1.50 -18.08 -6.21
CA GLY A 156 1.93 -19.17 -5.34
C GLY A 156 2.91 -20.12 -6.06
N LYS A 157 2.66 -20.45 -7.33
CA LYS A 157 3.45 -21.38 -8.14
C LYS A 157 3.43 -20.92 -9.60
N GLU A 158 4.56 -20.39 -10.08
CA GLU A 158 4.64 -19.72 -11.40
C GLU A 158 4.17 -20.58 -12.59
N ASN A 159 4.46 -21.88 -12.51
CA ASN A 159 4.10 -22.89 -13.50
C ASN A 159 2.79 -23.62 -13.18
N ALA A 160 1.95 -23.07 -12.32
CA ALA A 160 0.67 -23.67 -11.98
C ALA A 160 -0.24 -23.73 -13.21
N THR A 161 -0.81 -24.91 -13.45
CA THR A 161 -1.81 -25.08 -14.50
C THR A 161 -3.14 -24.50 -14.05
N ARG A 162 -4.02 -24.15 -15.01
CA ARG A 162 -5.36 -23.64 -14.69
C ARG A 162 -6.17 -24.61 -13.83
N THR A 163 -6.01 -25.91 -14.05
CA THR A 163 -6.64 -26.96 -13.24
C THR A 163 -6.13 -26.98 -11.81
N GLU A 164 -4.82 -26.82 -11.59
CA GLU A 164 -4.26 -26.71 -10.23
C GLU A 164 -4.77 -25.45 -9.50
N ILE A 165 -4.93 -24.33 -10.22
CA ILE A 165 -5.48 -23.08 -9.67
C ILE A 165 -6.95 -23.25 -9.28
N GLU A 166 -7.75 -23.91 -10.12
CA GLU A 166 -9.15 -24.19 -9.84
C GLU A 166 -9.30 -25.16 -8.66
N GLU A 167 -8.48 -26.21 -8.60
CA GLU A 167 -8.46 -27.15 -7.48
C GLU A 167 -8.05 -26.47 -6.16
N ALA A 168 -7.02 -25.64 -6.17
CA ALA A 168 -6.61 -24.86 -4.99
C ALA A 168 -7.72 -23.89 -4.55
N ALA A 169 -8.44 -23.29 -5.49
CA ALA A 169 -9.59 -22.43 -5.19
C ALA A 169 -10.78 -23.22 -4.61
N HIS A 170 -11.02 -24.45 -5.05
CA HIS A 170 -12.01 -25.34 -4.42
C HIS A 170 -11.62 -25.71 -2.99
N GLN A 171 -10.35 -26.09 -2.77
CA GLN A 171 -9.85 -26.42 -1.43
C GLN A 171 -9.97 -25.23 -0.46
N ALA A 172 -9.85 -24.01 -0.98
CA ALA A 172 -10.00 -22.78 -0.19
C ALA A 172 -11.45 -22.26 -0.08
N ASN A 173 -12.46 -23.01 -0.56
CA ASN A 173 -13.86 -22.57 -0.67
C ASN A 173 -14.04 -21.23 -1.43
N ALA A 174 -13.15 -20.96 -2.38
CA ALA A 174 -13.12 -19.71 -3.15
C ALA A 174 -13.83 -19.84 -4.51
N HIS A 175 -13.89 -21.03 -5.08
CA HIS A 175 -14.37 -21.24 -6.45
C HIS A 175 -15.79 -20.71 -6.68
N ASP A 176 -16.72 -21.00 -5.77
CA ASP A 176 -18.14 -20.70 -5.96
C ASP A 176 -18.41 -19.20 -6.05
N PHE A 177 -17.79 -18.40 -5.17
CA PHE A 177 -17.94 -16.94 -5.24
C PHE A 177 -17.20 -16.35 -6.44
N ILE A 178 -16.03 -16.92 -6.80
CA ILE A 178 -15.30 -16.48 -8.00
C ILE A 178 -16.17 -16.68 -9.23
N MET A 179 -16.89 -17.80 -9.34
CA MET A 179 -17.79 -18.08 -10.48
C MET A 179 -19.02 -17.18 -10.55
N GLN A 180 -19.42 -16.55 -9.45
CA GLN A 180 -20.48 -15.55 -9.40
C GLN A 180 -20.02 -14.18 -9.92
N LEU A 181 -18.70 -13.94 -10.01
CA LEU A 181 -18.17 -12.69 -10.55
C LEU A 181 -18.34 -12.62 -12.07
N PRO A 182 -18.60 -11.44 -12.66
CA PRO A 182 -18.83 -11.27 -14.10
C PRO A 182 -17.72 -11.86 -14.99
N ASN A 183 -16.46 -11.66 -14.58
CA ASN A 183 -15.28 -12.13 -15.31
C ASN A 183 -14.62 -13.36 -14.67
N LYS A 184 -15.28 -14.00 -13.69
CA LYS A 184 -14.79 -15.20 -13.00
C LYS A 184 -13.35 -15.00 -12.50
N TYR A 185 -12.43 -15.91 -12.84
CA TYR A 185 -11.00 -15.83 -12.48
C TYR A 185 -10.25 -14.65 -13.11
N ASP A 186 -10.75 -14.10 -14.21
CA ASP A 186 -10.16 -12.94 -14.90
C ASP A 186 -10.58 -11.61 -14.26
N THR A 187 -11.39 -11.65 -13.20
CA THR A 187 -11.77 -10.45 -12.44
C THR A 187 -10.53 -9.80 -11.82
N VAL A 188 -10.32 -8.52 -12.10
CA VAL A 188 -9.22 -7.74 -11.52
C VAL A 188 -9.61 -7.26 -10.12
N VAL A 189 -8.74 -7.48 -9.14
CA VAL A 189 -9.05 -7.22 -7.72
C VAL A 189 -8.73 -5.80 -7.25
N GLY A 190 -7.91 -5.06 -8.01
CA GLY A 190 -7.43 -3.72 -7.68
C GLY A 190 -6.25 -3.71 -6.70
N GLU A 191 -5.70 -2.52 -6.40
CA GLU A 191 -4.59 -2.36 -5.46
C GLU A 191 -5.00 -2.87 -4.06
N ARG A 192 -4.21 -3.80 -3.49
CA ARG A 192 -4.52 -4.49 -2.22
C ARG A 192 -5.89 -5.18 -2.16
N GLY A 193 -6.52 -5.44 -3.31
CA GLY A 193 -7.79 -6.14 -3.39
C GLY A 193 -8.99 -5.35 -2.87
N VAL A 194 -8.96 -4.01 -2.85
CA VAL A 194 -10.02 -3.13 -2.28
C VAL A 194 -11.44 -3.47 -2.75
N GLN A 195 -11.60 -4.11 -3.92
CA GLN A 195 -12.89 -4.48 -4.49
C GLN A 195 -13.48 -5.81 -3.97
N LEU A 196 -12.84 -6.44 -2.98
CA LEU A 196 -13.26 -7.71 -2.38
C LEU A 196 -13.46 -7.55 -0.87
N SER A 197 -14.39 -8.32 -0.32
CA SER A 197 -14.57 -8.42 1.13
C SER A 197 -13.37 -9.10 1.80
N GLY A 198 -13.19 -8.85 3.11
CA GLY A 198 -12.08 -9.45 3.87
C GLY A 198 -12.02 -10.98 3.76
N GLY A 199 -13.17 -11.66 3.82
CA GLY A 199 -13.27 -13.12 3.67
C GLY A 199 -12.93 -13.63 2.29
N GLU A 200 -13.34 -12.92 1.24
CA GLU A 200 -12.95 -13.26 -0.13
C GLU A 200 -11.44 -13.10 -0.34
N LYS A 201 -10.85 -11.99 0.14
CA LYS A 201 -9.40 -11.79 0.11
C LYS A 201 -8.65 -12.93 0.80
N GLN A 202 -9.15 -13.35 1.97
CA GLN A 202 -8.55 -14.40 2.77
C GLN A 202 -8.62 -15.77 2.09
N ARG A 203 -9.75 -16.13 1.47
CA ARG A 203 -9.89 -17.37 0.69
C ARG A 203 -8.96 -17.40 -0.53
N ILE A 204 -8.79 -16.27 -1.23
CA ILE A 204 -7.84 -16.19 -2.35
C ILE A 204 -6.39 -16.32 -1.85
N ALA A 205 -6.04 -15.72 -0.71
CA ALA A 205 -4.73 -15.90 -0.10
C ALA A 205 -4.47 -17.36 0.34
N LEU A 206 -5.48 -18.04 0.89
CA LEU A 206 -5.40 -19.46 1.21
C LEU A 206 -5.19 -20.30 -0.07
N ALA A 207 -5.97 -20.07 -1.14
CA ALA A 207 -5.77 -20.75 -2.42
C ALA A 207 -4.34 -20.55 -2.96
N ARG A 208 -3.80 -19.33 -2.85
CA ARG A 208 -2.42 -19.00 -3.23
C ARG A 208 -1.38 -19.73 -2.39
N ALA A 209 -1.65 -19.98 -1.12
CA ALA A 209 -0.78 -20.82 -0.29
C ALA A 209 -0.88 -22.30 -0.67
N LEU A 210 -2.08 -22.79 -0.99
CA LEU A 210 -2.35 -24.21 -1.28
C LEU A 210 -1.87 -24.66 -2.65
N VAL A 211 -1.85 -23.79 -3.67
CA VAL A 211 -1.37 -24.14 -5.01
C VAL A 211 0.11 -24.58 -5.02
N LYS A 212 0.88 -24.17 -3.99
CA LYS A 212 2.27 -24.62 -3.77
C LYS A 212 2.40 -26.07 -3.33
N GLN A 213 1.31 -26.66 -2.82
CA GLN A 213 1.33 -27.94 -2.09
C GLN A 213 2.40 -27.95 -0.97
N PRO A 214 2.31 -27.02 0.00
CA PRO A 214 3.34 -26.86 1.01
C PRO A 214 3.37 -28.04 1.98
N THR A 215 4.56 -28.38 2.50
CA THR A 215 4.72 -29.35 3.60
C THR A 215 4.54 -28.68 4.97
N LEU A 216 4.90 -27.40 5.05
CA LEU A 216 4.71 -26.55 6.22
C LEU A 216 3.70 -25.44 5.93
N LEU A 217 2.63 -25.38 6.73
CA LEU A 217 1.62 -24.34 6.65
C LEU A 217 1.72 -23.41 7.87
N LEU A 218 1.85 -22.11 7.62
CA LEU A 218 1.93 -21.06 8.64
C LEU A 218 0.67 -20.19 8.55
N LEU A 219 -0.11 -20.16 9.62
CA LEU A 219 -1.35 -19.39 9.72
C LEU A 219 -1.16 -18.30 10.78
N ASP A 220 -1.12 -17.04 10.37
CA ASP A 220 -0.96 -15.89 11.28
C ASP A 220 -2.29 -15.15 11.40
N GLU A 221 -3.09 -15.44 12.44
CA GLU A 221 -4.39 -14.80 12.71
C GLU A 221 -5.35 -14.73 11.50
N ALA A 222 -5.23 -15.69 10.58
CA ALA A 222 -6.13 -15.81 9.45
C ALA A 222 -7.53 -16.14 9.99
N THR A 223 -8.62 -15.41 9.77
CA THR A 223 -9.95 -15.46 10.46
C THR A 223 -10.22 -14.34 11.47
N SER A 224 -9.22 -13.60 11.95
CA SER A 224 -9.43 -12.52 12.93
C SER A 224 -10.39 -11.44 12.42
N ALA A 225 -10.26 -11.04 11.14
CA ALA A 225 -11.01 -9.96 10.50
C ALA A 225 -12.32 -10.38 9.80
N LEU A 226 -12.86 -11.57 10.09
CA LEU A 226 -14.05 -12.11 9.40
C LEU A 226 -15.34 -12.05 10.23
N ASP A 227 -16.48 -11.94 9.53
CA ASP A 227 -17.82 -12.13 10.07
C ASP A 227 -18.10 -13.60 10.38
N ASN A 228 -18.97 -13.88 11.36
CA ASN A 228 -19.23 -15.24 11.88
C ASN A 228 -19.60 -16.26 10.79
N THR A 229 -20.36 -15.87 9.76
CA THR A 229 -20.76 -16.76 8.66
C THR A 229 -19.60 -17.09 7.73
N THR A 230 -18.82 -16.08 7.31
CA THR A 230 -17.67 -16.29 6.42
C THR A 230 -16.51 -16.96 7.16
N GLU A 231 -16.35 -16.65 8.44
CA GLU A 231 -15.37 -17.29 9.32
C GLU A 231 -15.55 -18.80 9.34
N LYS A 232 -16.78 -19.32 9.53
CA LYS A 232 -17.02 -20.77 9.51
C LYS A 232 -16.55 -21.41 8.21
N ILE A 233 -16.88 -20.80 7.07
CA ILE A 233 -16.49 -21.30 5.74
C ILE A 233 -14.96 -21.29 5.57
N VAL A 234 -14.29 -20.24 6.05
CA VAL A 234 -12.83 -20.12 5.99
C VAL A 234 -12.16 -21.08 6.96
N GLN A 235 -12.70 -21.25 8.17
CA GLN A 235 -12.20 -22.19 9.16
C GLN A 235 -12.29 -23.63 8.66
N GLU A 236 -13.42 -24.02 8.03
CA GLU A 236 -13.56 -25.33 7.41
C GLU A 236 -12.49 -25.56 6.33
N ALA A 237 -12.23 -24.57 5.48
CA ALA A 237 -11.17 -24.64 4.46
C ALA A 237 -9.77 -24.75 5.10
N LEU A 238 -9.51 -24.00 6.17
CA LEU A 238 -8.26 -24.07 6.93
C LEU A 238 -8.07 -25.44 7.59
N ASP A 239 -9.11 -25.99 8.22
CA ASP A 239 -9.05 -27.30 8.87
C ASP A 239 -8.75 -28.42 7.86
N GLN A 240 -9.31 -28.34 6.63
CA GLN A 240 -8.93 -29.26 5.55
C GLN A 240 -7.50 -29.02 5.06
N ALA A 241 -7.08 -27.75 4.97
CA ALA A 241 -5.72 -27.38 4.58
C ALA A 241 -4.66 -27.87 5.60
N CYS A 242 -4.98 -27.96 6.89
CA CYS A 242 -4.05 -28.43 7.91
C CYS A 242 -3.82 -29.95 7.87
N LYS A 243 -4.76 -30.74 7.32
CA LYS A 243 -4.67 -32.21 7.33
C LYS A 243 -3.45 -32.70 6.56
N GLY A 244 -2.64 -33.52 7.23
CA GLY A 244 -1.44 -34.14 6.64
C GLY A 244 -0.26 -33.19 6.44
N ARG A 245 -0.31 -31.97 6.99
CA ARG A 245 0.76 -30.96 6.92
C ARG A 245 1.17 -30.54 8.32
N THR A 246 2.47 -30.29 8.53
CA THR A 246 2.90 -29.59 9.75
C THR A 246 2.31 -28.20 9.69
N THR A 247 1.57 -27.81 10.72
CA THR A 247 0.92 -26.50 10.75
C THR A 247 1.27 -25.76 12.02
N ILE A 248 1.73 -24.51 11.88
CA ILE A 248 1.86 -23.58 13.00
C ILE A 248 0.75 -22.53 12.87
N VAL A 249 -0.09 -22.43 13.89
CA VAL A 249 -1.24 -21.52 13.92
C VAL A 249 -1.08 -20.52 15.04
N ILE A 250 -1.10 -19.23 14.70
CA ILE A 250 -1.31 -18.15 15.64
C ILE A 250 -2.79 -17.82 15.57
N ALA A 251 -3.52 -18.13 16.63
CA ALA A 251 -4.97 -17.93 16.64
C ALA A 251 -5.37 -16.92 17.70
N HIS A 252 -6.23 -15.98 17.29
CA HIS A 252 -6.94 -15.06 18.16
C HIS A 252 -8.33 -15.59 18.57
N ARG A 253 -8.80 -16.70 17.97
CA ARG A 253 -10.12 -17.28 18.23
C ARG A 253 -10.03 -18.72 18.75
N LEU A 254 -10.91 -19.06 19.70
CA LEU A 254 -10.91 -20.34 20.45
C LEU A 254 -10.95 -21.60 19.58
N THR A 255 -11.73 -21.60 18.50
CA THR A 255 -12.00 -22.81 17.69
C THR A 255 -10.74 -23.37 17.03
N ALA A 256 -9.91 -22.51 16.44
CA ALA A 256 -8.65 -22.91 15.81
C ALA A 256 -7.63 -23.47 16.82
N VAL A 257 -7.69 -23.01 18.08
CA VAL A 257 -6.78 -23.46 19.14
C VAL A 257 -7.24 -24.79 19.75
N GLN A 258 -8.55 -25.00 19.90
CA GLN A 258 -9.11 -26.20 20.53
C GLN A 258 -8.72 -27.50 19.80
N ASN A 259 -8.66 -27.45 18.46
CA ASN A 259 -8.33 -28.59 17.62
C ASN A 259 -6.82 -28.81 17.45
N ALA A 260 -5.97 -27.99 18.10
CA ALA A 260 -4.53 -28.13 18.00
C ALA A 260 -4.04 -29.35 18.80
N HIS A 261 -3.08 -30.07 18.22
CA HIS A 261 -2.44 -31.23 18.86
C HIS A 261 -1.55 -30.79 20.03
N ARG A 262 -0.97 -29.59 19.90
CA ARG A 262 -0.14 -28.97 20.93
C ARG A 262 -0.36 -27.47 20.95
N ILE A 263 -0.44 -26.90 22.15
CA ILE A 263 -0.63 -25.48 22.39
C ILE A 263 0.57 -24.98 23.20
N TYR A 264 1.16 -23.87 22.77
CA TYR A 264 2.19 -23.13 23.48
C TYR A 264 1.65 -21.75 23.86
N VAL A 265 1.73 -21.41 25.15
CA VAL A 265 1.35 -20.09 25.64
C VAL A 265 2.61 -19.24 25.78
N LEU A 266 2.65 -18.14 25.03
CA LEU A 266 3.74 -17.17 25.03
C LEU A 266 3.38 -15.97 25.90
N ASP A 267 4.28 -15.63 26.82
CA ASP A 267 4.24 -14.38 27.57
C ASP A 267 5.63 -13.76 27.64
N ASN A 268 5.71 -12.45 27.37
CA ASN A 268 6.97 -11.68 27.35
C ASN A 268 8.13 -12.34 26.56
N GLY A 269 7.83 -13.05 25.46
CA GLY A 269 8.83 -13.68 24.61
C GLY A 269 9.29 -15.07 25.06
N CYS A 270 8.71 -15.63 26.12
CA CYS A 270 9.00 -16.97 26.64
C CYS A 270 7.77 -17.88 26.51
N VAL A 271 8.00 -19.20 26.39
CA VAL A 271 6.94 -20.20 26.59
C VAL A 271 6.73 -20.39 28.09
N ILE A 272 5.51 -20.12 28.58
CA ILE A 272 5.14 -20.29 30.00
C ILE A 272 4.37 -21.59 30.24
N GLU A 273 3.58 -22.05 29.27
CA GLU A 273 2.73 -23.24 29.37
C GLU A 273 2.74 -24.00 28.05
N GLN A 274 2.66 -25.33 28.14
CA GLN A 274 2.54 -26.21 26.98
C GLN A 274 1.63 -27.39 27.30
N GLY A 275 0.78 -27.79 26.35
CA GLY A 275 -0.12 -28.94 26.53
C GLY A 275 -1.20 -29.04 25.46
N THR A 276 -2.17 -29.92 25.68
CA THR A 276 -3.43 -29.97 24.91
C THR A 276 -4.46 -29.03 25.53
N HIS A 277 -5.53 -28.72 24.79
CA HIS A 277 -6.64 -27.89 25.30
C HIS A 277 -7.17 -28.38 26.64
N GLU A 278 -7.43 -29.69 26.77
CA GLU A 278 -7.96 -30.31 27.98
C GLU A 278 -7.01 -30.17 29.18
N THR A 279 -5.71 -30.43 28.96
CA THR A 279 -4.70 -30.33 30.02
C THR A 279 -4.58 -28.90 30.55
N LEU A 280 -4.47 -27.91 29.66
CA LEU A 280 -4.32 -26.49 30.03
C LEU A 280 -5.60 -25.92 30.65
N MET A 281 -6.79 -26.36 30.24
CA MET A 281 -8.06 -25.93 30.86
C MET A 281 -8.27 -26.51 32.26
N SER A 282 -7.75 -27.70 32.52
CA SER A 282 -7.86 -28.39 33.81
C SER A 282 -6.94 -27.82 34.89
N GLN A 283 -5.82 -27.20 34.48
CA GLN A 283 -4.86 -26.60 35.41
C GLN A 283 -5.45 -25.36 36.10
N GLU A 284 -5.35 -25.32 37.43
CA GLU A 284 -5.73 -24.16 38.22
C GLU A 284 -4.67 -23.06 38.07
N GLY A 285 -5.11 -21.83 37.78
CA GLY A 285 -4.20 -20.69 37.57
C GLY A 285 -3.51 -20.64 36.20
N SER A 286 -3.87 -21.51 35.25
CA SER A 286 -3.31 -21.47 33.90
C SER A 286 -3.64 -20.16 33.18
N ARG A 287 -2.61 -19.52 32.62
CA ARG A 287 -2.73 -18.33 31.78
C ARG A 287 -3.52 -18.62 30.52
N TYR A 288 -3.39 -19.82 29.94
CA TYR A 288 -4.26 -20.28 28.85
C TYR A 288 -5.74 -20.18 29.23
N ARG A 289 -6.11 -20.72 30.39
CA ARG A 289 -7.50 -20.73 30.88
C ARG A 289 -8.05 -19.31 31.07
N GLU A 290 -7.23 -18.37 31.52
CA GLU A 290 -7.61 -16.95 31.62
C GLU A 290 -7.88 -16.34 30.25
N ILE A 291 -6.99 -16.54 29.28
CA ILE A 291 -7.13 -16.04 27.90
C ILE A 291 -8.41 -16.62 27.27
N MET A 292 -8.65 -17.92 27.43
CA MET A 292 -9.84 -18.59 26.90
C MET A 292 -11.14 -18.07 27.54
N ARG A 293 -11.15 -17.83 28.86
CA ARG A 293 -12.32 -17.27 29.56
C ARG A 293 -12.61 -15.83 29.14
N ALA A 294 -11.58 -15.02 28.93
CA ALA A 294 -11.74 -13.65 28.45
C ALA A 294 -12.41 -13.63 27.06
N GLN A 295 -11.94 -14.48 26.14
CA GLN A 295 -12.52 -14.59 24.79
C GLN A 295 -13.95 -15.15 24.77
N GLN A 296 -14.28 -16.08 25.67
CA GLN A 296 -15.67 -16.57 25.80
C GLN A 296 -16.63 -15.49 26.29
N ARG A 297 -16.19 -14.60 27.19
CA ARG A 297 -17.00 -13.47 27.65
C ARG A 297 -17.27 -12.47 26.52
N GLU A 298 -16.25 -12.13 25.74
CA GLU A 298 -16.41 -11.27 24.55
C GLU A 298 -17.42 -11.86 23.54
N LYS A 299 -17.39 -13.17 23.30
CA LYS A 299 -18.39 -13.84 22.44
C LYS A 299 -19.80 -13.77 23.01
N THR A 300 -19.95 -14.01 24.32
CA THR A 300 -21.26 -14.02 24.96
C THR A 300 -21.89 -12.62 25.00
N GLU A 301 -21.08 -11.57 25.22
CA GLU A 301 -21.54 -10.17 25.12
C GLU A 301 -21.97 -9.81 23.69
N ASN A 302 -21.18 -10.20 22.67
CA ASN A 302 -21.54 -9.98 21.27
C ASN A 302 -22.81 -10.75 20.84
N ASP A 303 -22.98 -12.01 21.29
CA ASP A 303 -24.15 -12.82 20.98
C ASP A 303 -25.41 -12.27 21.69
N ILE A 304 -25.27 -11.74 22.92
CA ILE A 304 -26.38 -11.08 23.64
C ILE A 304 -26.77 -9.77 22.94
N ASP A 305 -25.82 -8.98 22.43
CA ASP A 305 -26.11 -7.78 21.66
C ASP A 305 -26.80 -8.11 20.32
N GLU A 306 -26.40 -9.19 19.63
CA GLU A 306 -27.10 -9.68 18.42
C GLU A 306 -28.53 -10.16 18.74
N ILE A 307 -28.73 -10.95 19.80
CA ILE A 307 -30.06 -11.44 20.20
C ILE A 307 -30.97 -10.29 20.67
N THR A 308 -30.42 -9.31 21.39
CA THR A 308 -31.19 -8.13 21.83
C THR A 308 -31.63 -7.27 20.64
N SER A 309 -30.81 -7.19 19.58
CA SER A 309 -31.19 -6.54 18.32
C SER A 309 -32.24 -7.33 17.54
N THR A 310 -32.28 -8.66 17.69
CA THR A 310 -33.25 -9.54 17.02
C THR A 310 -34.62 -9.52 17.72
N ILE A 311 -34.64 -9.46 19.06
CA ILE A 311 -35.87 -9.40 19.86
C ILE A 311 -36.59 -8.05 19.71
N GLN A 312 -35.88 -6.98 19.32
CA GLN A 312 -36.51 -5.69 18.98
C GLN A 312 -37.16 -5.65 17.59
N MET A 313 -37.10 -6.74 16.81
CA MET A 313 -37.69 -6.82 15.46
C MET A 313 -38.91 -7.75 15.36
N GLU A 314 -39.45 -8.27 16.46
CA GLU A 314 -40.62 -9.17 16.44
C GLU A 314 -41.99 -8.49 16.62
N ASP A 315 -42.08 -7.16 16.61
CA ASP A 315 -43.35 -6.43 16.46
C ASP A 315 -43.30 -5.54 15.22
N ASP A 316 -43.53 -6.13 14.04
CA ASP A 316 -44.42 -5.58 13.00
C ASP A 316 -44.49 -6.49 11.74
N ASP A 317 -45.66 -7.12 11.61
CA ASP A 317 -46.34 -7.63 10.43
C ASP A 317 -45.67 -8.60 9.43
N GLN A 318 -46.16 -9.84 9.53
CA GLN A 318 -46.45 -10.72 8.40
C GLN A 318 -47.53 -10.13 7.49
N LYS A 319 -47.26 -9.99 6.18
CA LYS A 319 -48.14 -10.46 5.07
C LYS A 319 -47.62 -10.05 3.69
N GLN A 320 -47.18 -11.06 2.92
CA GLN A 320 -47.54 -11.38 1.53
C GLN A 320 -46.34 -11.92 0.75
N ILE A 321 -46.29 -13.26 0.69
CA ILE A 321 -45.55 -14.04 -0.29
C ILE A 321 -46.50 -14.40 -1.43
N SER A 322 -45.92 -14.44 -2.63
CA SER A 322 -46.30 -15.18 -3.84
C SER A 322 -47.01 -14.45 -4.99
N GLU A 323 -46.52 -14.82 -6.19
CA GLU A 323 -47.03 -14.61 -7.54
C GLU A 323 -46.57 -13.36 -8.30
N HIS A 324 -45.40 -13.45 -8.95
CA HIS A 324 -45.33 -13.38 -10.42
C HIS A 324 -43.93 -13.79 -10.93
N PHE A 325 -43.81 -15.06 -11.30
CA PHE A 325 -42.77 -15.54 -12.22
C PHE A 325 -43.46 -15.92 -13.53
N ARG A 326 -43.04 -15.31 -14.65
CA ARG A 326 -42.98 -15.82 -16.06
C ARG A 326 -43.54 -14.86 -17.13
N HIS A 327 -42.78 -14.85 -18.23
CA HIS A 327 -42.94 -14.20 -19.55
C HIS A 327 -42.49 -12.73 -19.65
N SER A 328 -41.67 -12.29 -20.61
CA SER A 328 -41.07 -12.87 -21.83
C SER A 328 -39.68 -12.24 -22.07
N SER A 329 -38.61 -12.98 -22.36
CA SER A 329 -38.16 -13.44 -23.70
C SER A 329 -38.16 -12.38 -24.81
N HIS A 330 -36.94 -12.08 -25.29
CA HIS A 330 -36.55 -11.55 -26.61
C HIS A 330 -36.90 -10.12 -27.01
N SER A 331 -35.87 -9.27 -27.10
CA SER A 331 -35.47 -8.68 -28.40
C SER A 331 -34.05 -8.11 -28.40
N LYS A 332 -33.24 -8.67 -29.31
CA LYS A 332 -32.20 -8.06 -30.16
C LYS A 332 -30.94 -7.47 -29.52
N LEU A 333 -29.88 -8.23 -29.74
CA LEU A 333 -28.47 -7.86 -29.88
C LEU A 333 -28.25 -6.83 -30.98
N ASP A 334 -27.08 -6.20 -30.89
CA ASP A 334 -26.30 -5.48 -31.92
C ASP A 334 -26.67 -4.02 -32.18
N ASP A 335 -26.02 -3.12 -31.44
CA ASP A 335 -25.12 -2.08 -31.98
C ASP A 335 -24.87 -1.01 -30.90
N GLU A 336 -23.66 -0.96 -30.34
CA GLU A 336 -22.98 0.29 -29.91
C GLU A 336 -21.60 -0.04 -29.30
N ASN A 337 -20.69 -0.54 -30.14
CA ASN A 337 -19.25 -0.48 -29.89
C ASN A 337 -18.63 0.47 -30.92
N LYS A 338 -18.66 1.78 -30.63
CA LYS A 338 -17.78 2.81 -31.21
C LYS A 338 -18.04 4.17 -30.55
N VAL A 339 -17.64 4.33 -29.29
CA VAL A 339 -17.35 5.67 -28.77
C VAL A 339 -15.95 6.03 -29.25
N SER A 340 -15.91 6.63 -30.44
CA SER A 340 -14.75 7.31 -30.97
C SER A 340 -14.26 8.37 -29.97
N SER A 341 -13.03 8.21 -29.49
CA SER A 341 -12.28 9.17 -28.70
C SER A 341 -11.97 10.42 -29.53
N ASN A 342 -12.93 11.34 -29.61
CA ASN A 342 -12.74 12.63 -30.25
C ASN A 342 -12.53 13.71 -29.18
N THR A 343 -11.32 13.78 -28.61
CA THR A 343 -10.90 14.94 -27.81
C THR A 343 -10.15 15.92 -28.70
N ASN A 344 -10.87 16.93 -29.18
CA ASN A 344 -10.33 18.10 -29.86
C ASN A 344 -9.41 18.88 -28.89
N ARG A 345 -8.10 18.63 -28.94
CA ARG A 345 -7.09 19.38 -28.18
C ARG A 345 -6.77 20.70 -28.90
N ARG A 346 -7.21 21.84 -28.34
CA ARG A 346 -6.65 23.17 -28.68
C ARG A 346 -5.13 23.18 -28.41
N PRO A 347 -4.33 24.06 -29.05
CA PRO A 347 -2.87 24.01 -28.93
C PRO A 347 -2.43 24.37 -27.50
N VAL A 348 -2.10 23.34 -26.74
CA VAL A 348 -1.66 23.35 -25.32
C VAL A 348 -0.48 24.31 -25.10
N LEU A 349 0.31 24.57 -26.15
CA LEU A 349 1.59 25.28 -26.10
C LEU A 349 1.46 26.77 -25.73
N LEU A 350 0.43 27.48 -26.22
CA LEU A 350 0.25 28.90 -25.90
C LEU A 350 -0.17 29.11 -24.44
N ARG A 351 -0.98 28.19 -23.93
CA ARG A 351 -1.44 28.20 -22.53
C ARG A 351 -0.28 27.89 -21.58
N LEU A 352 0.61 26.96 -21.94
CA LEU A 352 1.83 26.68 -21.16
C LEU A 352 2.80 27.87 -21.13
N LEU A 353 2.97 28.58 -22.24
CA LEU A 353 3.81 29.79 -22.27
C LEU A 353 3.24 30.91 -21.38
N LEU A 354 1.92 31.07 -21.33
CA LEU A 354 1.25 32.03 -20.45
C LEU A 354 1.44 31.69 -18.95
N MET A 355 1.64 30.42 -18.59
CA MET A 355 1.93 30.01 -17.20
C MET A 355 3.33 30.42 -16.73
N ASN A 356 4.21 30.78 -17.67
CA ASN A 356 5.56 31.27 -17.43
C ASN A 356 5.63 32.82 -17.43
N SER A 357 4.47 33.50 -17.38
CA SER A 357 4.40 34.97 -17.38
C SER A 357 5.12 35.66 -16.21
N PRO A 358 5.24 35.09 -14.99
CA PRO A 358 5.97 35.75 -13.91
C PRO A 358 7.48 35.86 -14.17
N GLU A 359 8.04 34.98 -14.98
CA GLU A 359 9.47 34.91 -15.31
C GLU A 359 9.81 35.55 -16.67
N TRP A 360 8.92 36.38 -17.23
CA TRP A 360 9.06 36.94 -18.59
C TRP A 360 10.39 37.71 -18.81
N VAL A 361 10.89 38.39 -17.78
CA VAL A 361 12.16 39.13 -17.82
C VAL A 361 13.35 38.18 -18.02
N ILE A 362 13.36 37.03 -17.33
CA ILE A 362 14.44 36.03 -17.43
C ILE A 362 14.43 35.39 -18.82
N ILE A 363 13.23 35.10 -19.34
CA ILE A 363 13.06 34.58 -20.70
C ILE A 363 13.57 35.59 -21.73
N LEU A 364 13.23 36.87 -21.56
CA LEU A 364 13.70 37.94 -22.45
C LEU A 364 15.23 38.02 -22.48
N ILE A 365 15.88 37.97 -21.30
CA ILE A 365 17.36 37.93 -21.19
C ILE A 365 17.93 36.71 -21.92
N GLY A 366 17.33 35.53 -21.73
CA GLY A 366 17.73 34.31 -22.43
C GLY A 366 17.56 34.39 -23.96
N CYS A 367 16.48 35.01 -24.44
CA CYS A 367 16.23 35.24 -25.87
C CYS A 367 17.26 36.21 -26.49
N VAL A 368 17.59 37.29 -25.80
CA VAL A 368 18.62 38.24 -26.25
C VAL A 368 19.99 37.55 -26.31
N ALA A 369 20.35 36.78 -25.29
CA ALA A 369 21.59 35.99 -25.29
C ALA A 369 21.63 34.96 -26.44
N CYS A 370 20.49 34.33 -26.74
CA CYS A 370 20.36 33.38 -27.85
C CYS A 370 20.60 34.05 -29.21
N LEU A 371 20.13 35.29 -29.41
CA LEU A 371 20.37 36.04 -30.65
C LEU A 371 21.86 36.35 -30.84
N ILE A 372 22.56 36.76 -29.77
CA ILE A 372 23.99 37.08 -29.83
C ILE A 372 24.81 35.82 -30.14
N ILE A 373 24.47 34.69 -29.53
CA ILE A 373 25.12 33.39 -29.80
C ILE A 373 24.82 32.93 -31.24
N GLY A 374 23.62 33.16 -31.75
CA GLY A 374 23.28 32.86 -33.15
C GLY A 374 24.12 33.66 -34.14
N ALA A 375 24.37 34.94 -33.86
CA ALA A 375 25.21 35.81 -34.70
C ALA A 375 26.69 35.37 -34.74
N ASN A 376 27.18 34.70 -33.69
CA ASN A 376 28.56 34.25 -33.59
C ASN A 376 29.01 33.42 -34.80
N GLN A 377 28.17 32.51 -35.30
CA GLN A 377 28.54 31.65 -36.43
C GLN A 377 28.89 32.47 -37.69
N THR A 378 28.21 33.61 -37.88
CA THR A 378 28.45 34.53 -39.00
C THR A 378 29.71 35.36 -38.76
N ILE A 379 29.89 35.88 -37.55
CA ILE A 379 31.07 36.68 -37.18
C ILE A 379 32.35 35.85 -37.28
N TYR A 380 32.31 34.59 -36.82
CA TYR A 380 33.42 33.66 -36.92
C TYR A 380 33.86 33.44 -38.37
N ALA A 381 32.92 33.24 -39.28
CA ALA A 381 33.22 33.06 -40.71
C ALA A 381 33.91 34.30 -41.31
N VAL A 382 33.46 35.50 -40.96
CA VAL A 382 34.08 36.75 -41.41
C VAL A 382 35.49 36.93 -40.85
N LEU A 383 35.67 36.72 -39.55
CA LEU A 383 36.99 36.82 -38.90
C LEU A 383 37.99 35.82 -39.47
N LEU A 384 37.55 34.60 -39.77
CA LEU A 384 38.37 33.58 -40.41
C LEU A 384 38.79 34.02 -41.82
N ALA A 385 37.85 34.55 -42.61
CA ALA A 385 38.15 35.06 -43.96
C ALA A 385 39.17 36.22 -43.94
N LEU A 386 39.03 37.15 -42.99
CA LEU A 386 39.97 38.27 -42.83
C LEU A 386 41.36 37.80 -42.38
N THR A 387 41.43 36.78 -41.54
CA THR A 387 42.69 36.17 -41.11
C THR A 387 43.41 35.50 -42.29
N ILE A 388 42.68 34.78 -43.14
CA ILE A 388 43.22 34.17 -44.38
C ILE A 388 43.71 35.27 -45.33
N SER A 389 42.95 36.35 -45.49
CA SER A 389 43.35 37.49 -46.34
C SER A 389 44.60 38.20 -45.81
N GLY A 390 44.84 38.21 -44.50
CA GLY A 390 46.01 38.84 -43.90
C GLY A 390 47.34 38.18 -44.28
N PHE A 391 47.33 36.90 -44.67
CA PHE A 391 48.51 36.21 -45.21
C PHE A 391 48.91 36.72 -46.62
N GLY A 392 48.07 37.51 -47.28
CA GLY A 392 48.35 38.08 -48.60
C GLY A 392 49.17 39.38 -48.59
N ALA A 393 49.56 39.92 -47.43
CA ALA A 393 50.33 41.17 -47.35
C ALA A 393 51.79 41.01 -47.84
N CYS A 394 52.38 42.06 -48.43
CA CYS A 394 53.68 41.98 -49.12
C CYS A 394 54.89 41.91 -48.16
N THR A 395 54.72 42.28 -46.90
CA THR A 395 55.78 42.40 -45.88
C THR A 395 55.49 41.47 -44.68
N TYR A 396 56.52 40.76 -44.22
CA TYR A 396 56.40 39.82 -43.09
C TYR A 396 55.93 40.52 -41.79
N GLU A 397 56.38 41.75 -41.57
CA GLU A 397 56.03 42.53 -40.37
C GLU A 397 54.54 42.91 -40.34
N GLU A 398 53.95 43.22 -41.49
CA GLU A 398 52.54 43.58 -41.62
C GLU A 398 51.62 42.34 -41.56
N GLN A 399 52.05 41.22 -42.13
CA GLN A 399 51.38 39.92 -41.97
C GLN A 399 51.28 39.55 -40.49
N ASN A 400 52.39 39.62 -39.74
CA ASN A 400 52.43 39.25 -38.34
C ASN A 400 51.52 40.15 -37.48
N HIS A 401 51.50 41.46 -37.76
CA HIS A 401 50.63 42.41 -37.05
C HIS A 401 49.14 42.13 -37.30
N GLN A 402 48.74 41.83 -38.54
CA GLN A 402 47.35 41.51 -38.87
C GLN A 402 46.88 40.18 -38.27
N VAL A 403 47.72 39.14 -38.34
CA VAL A 403 47.42 37.82 -37.75
C VAL A 403 47.30 37.91 -36.23
N LEU A 404 48.21 38.64 -35.56
CA LEU A 404 48.16 38.85 -34.11
C LEU A 404 46.88 39.58 -33.70
N LYS A 405 46.48 40.62 -34.44
CA LYS A 405 45.25 41.38 -34.18
C LYS A 405 43.99 40.50 -34.27
N PHE A 406 43.86 39.69 -35.33
CA PHE A 406 42.69 38.82 -35.47
C PHE A 406 42.70 37.65 -34.47
N SER A 407 43.86 37.11 -34.11
CA SER A 407 44.00 36.10 -33.05
C SER A 407 43.54 36.63 -31.68
N LEU A 408 43.91 37.87 -31.33
CA LEU A 408 43.43 38.52 -30.10
C LEU A 408 41.91 38.78 -30.14
N LEU A 409 41.34 39.11 -31.30
CA LEU A 409 39.90 39.25 -31.48
C LEU A 409 39.16 37.92 -31.30
N PHE A 410 39.71 36.79 -31.76
CA PHE A 410 39.16 35.46 -31.49
C PHE A 410 39.16 35.12 -30.00
N LEU A 411 40.24 35.45 -29.29
CA LEU A 411 40.34 35.25 -27.84
C LEU A 411 39.29 36.07 -27.10
N LEU A 412 39.17 37.36 -27.42
CA LEU A 412 38.17 38.26 -26.82
C LEU A 412 36.75 37.76 -27.09
N MET A 413 36.46 37.34 -28.32
CA MET A 413 35.16 36.78 -28.70
C MET A 413 34.86 35.51 -27.89
N GLY A 414 35.84 34.62 -27.70
CA GLY A 414 35.69 33.42 -26.87
C GLY A 414 35.28 33.72 -25.42
N VAL A 415 35.92 34.71 -24.79
CA VAL A 415 35.59 35.13 -23.41
C VAL A 415 34.18 35.72 -23.34
N VAL A 416 33.81 36.59 -24.29
CA VAL A 416 32.47 37.21 -24.34
C VAL A 416 31.39 36.14 -24.54
N LEU A 417 31.59 35.19 -25.45
CA LEU A 417 30.63 34.11 -25.70
C LEU A 417 30.46 33.17 -24.51
N LEU A 418 31.53 32.91 -23.75
CA LEU A 418 31.45 32.12 -22.54
C LEU A 418 30.48 32.74 -21.53
N VAL A 419 30.60 34.06 -21.31
CA VAL A 419 29.71 34.81 -20.41
C VAL A 419 28.27 34.79 -20.93
N ILE A 420 28.05 35.05 -22.21
CA ILE A 420 26.70 35.10 -22.80
C ILE A 420 26.04 33.71 -22.79
N ARG A 421 26.80 32.64 -23.06
CA ARG A 421 26.30 31.26 -23.00
C ARG A 421 25.95 30.85 -21.58
N PHE A 422 26.73 31.27 -20.59
CA PHE A 422 26.40 31.06 -19.19
C PHE A 422 25.08 31.76 -18.81
N ILE A 423 24.89 33.02 -19.22
CA ILE A 423 23.64 33.76 -19.00
C ILE A 423 22.45 33.09 -19.71
N GLN A 424 22.63 32.62 -20.95
CA GLN A 424 21.59 31.92 -21.70
C GLN A 424 21.12 30.65 -20.98
N TYR A 425 22.05 29.77 -20.61
CA TYR A 425 21.72 28.49 -19.97
C TYR A 425 21.11 28.68 -18.59
N THR A 426 21.65 29.59 -17.78
CA THR A 426 21.10 29.87 -16.45
C THR A 426 19.69 30.48 -16.54
N ALA A 427 19.45 31.41 -17.47
CA ALA A 427 18.14 32.01 -17.67
C ALA A 427 17.07 30.98 -18.05
N PHE A 428 17.35 30.11 -19.03
CA PHE A 428 16.39 29.08 -19.44
C PHE A 428 16.24 27.96 -18.39
N ALA A 429 17.31 27.59 -17.68
CA ALA A 429 17.25 26.59 -16.63
C ALA A 429 16.38 27.06 -15.44
N VAL A 430 16.56 28.31 -14.99
CA VAL A 430 15.77 28.89 -13.89
C VAL A 430 14.31 29.07 -14.28
N SER A 431 14.03 29.51 -15.52
CA SER A 431 12.64 29.61 -15.99
C SER A 431 11.98 28.23 -16.10
N GLY A 432 12.71 27.22 -16.61
CA GLY A 432 12.22 25.86 -16.74
C GLY A 432 11.95 25.17 -15.40
N SER A 433 12.82 25.35 -14.40
CA SER A 433 12.64 24.75 -13.08
C SER A 433 11.43 25.35 -12.34
N LYS A 434 11.27 26.68 -12.35
CA LYS A 434 10.13 27.37 -11.74
C LYS A 434 8.80 27.02 -12.39
N LEU A 435 8.76 26.88 -13.71
CA LEU A 435 7.58 26.43 -14.43
C LEU A 435 7.22 24.98 -14.04
N THR A 436 8.22 24.09 -13.97
CA THR A 436 8.02 22.68 -13.58
C THR A 436 7.51 22.56 -12.15
N GLU A 437 8.07 23.32 -11.21
CA GLU A 437 7.62 23.38 -9.82
C GLU A 437 6.15 23.83 -9.72
N ARG A 438 5.80 24.93 -10.42
CA ARG A 438 4.44 25.49 -10.41
C ARG A 438 3.41 24.52 -10.99
N ILE A 439 3.77 23.79 -12.05
CA ILE A 439 2.91 22.75 -12.64
C ILE A 439 2.73 21.58 -11.64
N ARG A 440 3.82 21.07 -11.06
CA ARG A 440 3.77 19.95 -10.09
C ARG A 440 2.96 20.28 -8.85
N MET A 441 3.18 21.44 -8.25
CA MET A 441 2.45 21.85 -7.04
C MET A 441 0.96 22.00 -7.30
N LYS A 442 0.58 22.60 -8.43
CA LYS A 442 -0.84 22.70 -8.81
C LYS A 442 -1.41 21.32 -9.10
N ALA A 443 -0.79 20.52 -9.96
CA ALA A 443 -1.26 19.17 -10.27
C ALA A 443 -1.46 18.32 -9.00
N PHE A 444 -0.48 18.33 -8.09
CA PHE A 444 -0.58 17.61 -6.81
C PHE A 444 -1.75 18.04 -5.95
N ALA A 445 -1.95 19.35 -5.78
CA ALA A 445 -3.11 19.87 -5.07
C ALA A 445 -4.45 19.44 -5.69
N HIS A 446 -4.47 19.02 -6.96
CA HIS A 446 -5.67 18.64 -7.68
C HIS A 446 -5.92 17.15 -7.79
N TYR A 447 -4.88 16.32 -7.85
CA TYR A 447 -5.03 14.88 -7.64
C TYR A 447 -5.60 14.58 -6.27
N LEU A 448 -5.12 15.28 -5.23
CA LEU A 448 -5.66 15.18 -3.88
C LEU A 448 -7.13 15.62 -3.76
N ARG A 449 -7.68 16.32 -4.77
CA ARG A 449 -9.09 16.76 -4.81
C ARG A 449 -9.99 15.83 -5.62
N GLN A 450 -9.44 14.83 -6.32
CA GLN A 450 -10.26 13.88 -7.08
C GLN A 450 -11.02 12.94 -6.13
N GLU A 451 -12.16 12.44 -6.61
CA GLU A 451 -13.01 11.49 -5.89
C GLU A 451 -12.42 10.07 -5.94
N MET A 452 -12.79 9.19 -5.00
CA MET A 452 -12.19 7.85 -4.91
C MET A 452 -12.49 7.00 -6.15
N ALA A 453 -13.67 7.19 -6.76
CA ALA A 453 -14.05 6.61 -8.04
C ALA A 453 -13.03 6.85 -9.17
N PHE A 454 -12.27 7.95 -9.11
CA PHE A 454 -11.17 8.21 -10.03
C PHE A 454 -10.02 7.24 -9.78
N PHE A 455 -9.65 6.99 -8.52
CA PHE A 455 -8.56 6.12 -8.09
C PHE A 455 -8.87 4.62 -8.24
N ASP A 456 -10.14 4.23 -8.24
CA ASP A 456 -10.53 2.81 -8.44
C ASP A 456 -10.31 2.32 -9.88
N ARG A 457 -10.13 3.24 -10.83
CA ARG A 457 -9.81 2.91 -12.22
C ARG A 457 -8.35 2.46 -12.29
N LEU A 458 -8.10 1.35 -12.99
CA LEU A 458 -6.74 0.80 -13.16
C LEU A 458 -5.74 1.78 -13.78
N GLU A 459 -6.22 2.70 -14.64
CA GLU A 459 -5.38 3.75 -15.24
C GLU A 459 -4.88 4.80 -14.25
N ASN A 460 -5.47 4.85 -13.05
CA ASN A 460 -5.24 5.83 -12.00
C ASN A 460 -4.74 5.15 -10.72
N SER A 461 -4.04 4.03 -10.84
CA SER A 461 -3.31 3.44 -9.71
C SER A 461 -2.32 4.45 -9.10
N SER A 462 -1.93 4.24 -7.85
CA SER A 462 -0.95 5.10 -7.15
C SER A 462 0.30 5.38 -7.99
N GLY A 463 0.84 4.36 -8.69
CA GLY A 463 1.96 4.51 -9.63
C GLY A 463 1.64 5.28 -10.91
N ALA A 464 0.44 5.09 -11.48
CA ALA A 464 0.01 5.82 -12.68
C ALA A 464 -0.32 7.29 -12.37
N ILE A 465 -0.82 7.58 -11.17
CA ILE A 465 -1.03 8.94 -10.67
C ILE A 465 0.30 9.62 -10.35
N CYS A 466 1.31 8.94 -9.80
CA CYS A 466 2.68 9.50 -9.71
C CYS A 466 3.21 9.93 -11.09
N ASN A 467 2.90 9.17 -12.15
CA ASN A 467 3.24 9.54 -13.53
C ASN A 467 2.38 10.69 -14.07
N ARG A 468 1.06 10.67 -13.83
CA ARG A 468 0.10 11.68 -14.29
C ARG A 468 0.11 12.98 -13.45
N LEU A 469 0.64 12.95 -12.23
CA LEU A 469 0.99 14.10 -11.38
C LEU A 469 1.94 15.09 -12.05
N SER A 470 2.62 14.63 -13.09
CA SER A 470 3.35 15.48 -14.02
C SER A 470 2.45 16.31 -14.95
N SER A 471 1.12 16.16 -14.90
CA SER A 471 0.16 16.80 -15.82
C SER A 471 -1.20 17.13 -15.16
N ASP A 472 -1.38 18.43 -14.92
CA ASP A 472 -2.59 19.29 -14.84
C ASP A 472 -3.87 18.94 -14.02
N ALA A 473 -4.47 20.00 -13.45
CA ALA A 473 -5.84 20.57 -13.68
C ALA A 473 -6.46 21.16 -12.39
N LEU A 474 -7.45 22.09 -12.39
CA LEU A 474 -7.86 23.03 -11.30
C LEU A 474 -9.06 22.69 -10.31
N ALA A 475 -9.64 23.68 -9.58
CA ALA A 475 -10.19 23.76 -8.18
C ALA A 475 -11.74 23.97 -7.95
N VAL A 476 -12.23 24.00 -6.66
CA VAL A 476 -12.81 25.13 -5.80
C VAL A 476 -14.02 24.73 -4.84
N GLN A 477 -14.02 25.28 -3.59
CA GLN A 477 -15.08 26.03 -2.79
C GLN A 477 -15.93 25.42 -1.64
N GLN A 478 -15.97 26.10 -0.46
CA GLN A 478 -16.45 25.72 0.92
C GLN A 478 -17.72 26.42 1.48
N MET A 479 -18.41 25.79 2.45
CA MET A 479 -19.58 26.29 3.24
C MET A 479 -19.33 26.18 4.75
N SER A 480 -20.11 26.88 5.59
CA SER A 480 -19.90 27.01 7.04
C SER A 480 -21.16 26.71 7.88
N ASN A 481 -21.05 25.71 8.77
CA ASN A 481 -21.90 25.31 9.93
C ASN A 481 -23.06 24.32 9.69
N PHE A 482 -23.12 23.25 10.50
CA PHE A 482 -24.13 22.19 10.49
C PHE A 482 -24.32 21.51 11.88
N GLN A 483 -25.44 20.80 12.07
CA GLN A 483 -25.90 20.17 13.31
C GLN A 483 -25.70 18.64 13.34
N GLY A 484 -25.63 17.97 12.19
CA GLY A 484 -25.23 16.56 12.07
C GLY A 484 -26.35 15.54 11.86
N ALA A 485 -27.52 15.94 11.36
CA ALA A 485 -28.57 15.01 10.94
C ALA A 485 -28.25 14.42 9.56
N ILE A 486 -28.27 13.09 9.42
CA ILE A 486 -27.92 12.39 8.17
C ILE A 486 -29.15 11.68 7.62
N GLU A 487 -29.42 11.82 6.33
CA GLU A 487 -30.54 11.17 5.66
C GLU A 487 -30.09 10.55 4.32
N PHE A 488 -30.31 9.25 4.17
CA PHE A 488 -30.24 8.53 2.90
C PHE A 488 -31.67 8.35 2.38
N ASP A 489 -31.96 8.89 1.20
CA ASP A 489 -33.29 8.87 0.60
C ASP A 489 -33.27 8.09 -0.73
N GLN A 490 -33.81 6.87 -0.69
CA GLN A 490 -33.99 5.96 -1.84
C GLN A 490 -32.69 5.72 -2.63
N VAL A 491 -31.57 5.59 -1.93
CA VAL A 491 -30.24 5.49 -2.53
C VAL A 491 -30.08 4.17 -3.28
N LYS A 492 -29.72 4.28 -4.57
CA LYS A 492 -29.32 3.18 -5.44
C LYS A 492 -27.87 3.38 -5.85
N PHE A 493 -27.04 2.35 -5.68
CA PHE A 493 -25.62 2.45 -5.97
C PHE A 493 -25.02 1.13 -6.48
N ALA A 494 -24.12 1.26 -7.45
CA ALA A 494 -23.23 0.22 -7.95
C ALA A 494 -21.85 0.85 -8.18
N TYR A 495 -20.78 0.12 -7.87
CA TYR A 495 -19.42 0.62 -8.09
C TYR A 495 -19.16 0.83 -9.59
N PRO A 496 -18.51 1.93 -10.01
CA PRO A 496 -18.22 2.19 -11.43
C PRO A 496 -17.39 1.08 -12.10
N SER A 497 -16.55 0.39 -11.31
CA SER A 497 -15.77 -0.76 -11.77
C SER A 497 -16.62 -2.02 -12.01
N ARG A 498 -17.82 -2.10 -11.41
CA ARG A 498 -18.76 -3.24 -11.52
C ARG A 498 -20.21 -2.73 -11.63
N PRO A 499 -20.57 -2.07 -12.75
CA PRO A 499 -21.85 -1.39 -12.89
C PRO A 499 -23.06 -2.35 -12.92
N THR A 500 -22.84 -3.62 -13.24
CA THR A 500 -23.88 -4.65 -13.31
C THR A 500 -24.30 -5.19 -11.94
N SER A 501 -23.46 -5.06 -10.92
CA SER A 501 -23.74 -5.52 -9.55
C SER A 501 -24.21 -4.35 -8.68
N CYS A 502 -25.52 -4.25 -8.49
CA CYS A 502 -26.12 -3.25 -7.61
C CYS A 502 -25.87 -3.63 -6.14
N ILE A 503 -25.20 -2.76 -5.38
CA ILE A 503 -24.88 -3.00 -3.96
C ILE A 503 -25.98 -2.46 -3.07
N LEU A 504 -26.42 -1.23 -3.30
CA LEU A 504 -27.55 -0.63 -2.60
C LEU A 504 -28.70 -0.42 -3.58
N ASN A 505 -29.92 -0.77 -3.17
CA ASN A 505 -31.12 -0.60 -3.98
C ASN A 505 -32.25 -0.07 -3.10
N LYS A 506 -32.73 1.16 -3.39
CA LYS A 506 -33.77 1.85 -2.61
C LYS A 506 -33.44 1.96 -1.11
N PHE A 507 -32.16 2.16 -0.79
CA PHE A 507 -31.69 2.25 0.59
C PHE A 507 -32.19 3.54 1.26
N GLN A 508 -32.75 3.41 2.46
CA GLN A 508 -33.23 4.53 3.28
C GLN A 508 -32.71 4.43 4.71
N LEU A 509 -32.22 5.55 5.24
CA LEU A 509 -31.69 5.63 6.61
C LEU A 509 -31.73 7.07 7.10
N THR A 510 -32.25 7.31 8.31
CA THR A 510 -32.22 8.63 8.95
C THR A 510 -31.52 8.53 10.31
N ILE A 511 -30.52 9.37 10.53
CA ILE A 511 -29.70 9.41 11.74
C ILE A 511 -29.83 10.80 12.38
N LYS A 512 -30.26 10.85 13.64
CA LYS A 512 -30.37 12.12 14.38
C LYS A 512 -29.01 12.52 14.99
N PRO A 513 -28.76 13.83 15.22
CA PRO A 513 -27.55 14.29 15.90
C PRO A 513 -27.36 13.59 17.25
N GLY A 514 -26.15 13.07 17.49
CA GLY A 514 -25.79 12.36 18.73
C GLY A 514 -26.31 10.93 18.84
N GLN A 515 -27.09 10.44 17.87
CA GLN A 515 -27.56 9.06 17.84
C GLN A 515 -26.44 8.10 17.40
N ARG A 516 -26.32 6.95 18.08
CA ARG A 516 -25.47 5.84 17.63
C ARG A 516 -26.30 4.90 16.77
N VAL A 517 -25.79 4.53 15.60
CA VAL A 517 -26.45 3.64 14.65
C VAL A 517 -25.51 2.49 14.31
N ALA A 518 -26.01 1.26 14.44
CA ALA A 518 -25.28 0.06 14.05
C ALA A 518 -25.78 -0.42 12.68
N LEU A 519 -24.85 -0.66 11.75
CA LEU A 519 -25.14 -1.28 10.44
C LEU A 519 -24.71 -2.75 10.48
N VAL A 520 -25.68 -3.66 10.50
CA VAL A 520 -25.45 -5.10 10.60
C VAL A 520 -25.91 -5.81 9.32
N GLY A 521 -25.21 -6.86 8.92
CA GLY A 521 -25.55 -7.69 7.76
C GLY A 521 -24.37 -8.56 7.30
N ALA A 522 -24.61 -9.50 6.40
CA ALA A 522 -23.59 -10.42 5.89
C ALA A 522 -22.41 -9.70 5.20
N SER A 523 -21.23 -10.32 5.13
CA SER A 523 -20.12 -9.78 4.34
C SER A 523 -20.55 -9.45 2.89
N GLY A 524 -20.10 -8.31 2.37
CA GLY A 524 -20.46 -7.85 1.02
C GLY A 524 -21.84 -7.18 0.86
N CYS A 525 -22.66 -7.07 1.92
CA CYS A 525 -24.00 -6.46 1.82
C CYS A 525 -24.03 -4.92 1.69
N GLY A 526 -22.88 -4.25 1.61
CA GLY A 526 -22.80 -2.80 1.42
C GLY A 526 -22.61 -1.93 2.66
N LYS A 527 -22.31 -2.50 3.84
CA LYS A 527 -22.04 -1.75 5.09
C LYS A 527 -20.97 -0.65 4.89
N SER A 528 -19.81 -1.05 4.40
CA SER A 528 -18.71 -0.11 4.10
C SER A 528 -19.07 0.85 2.97
N THR A 529 -19.93 0.43 2.05
CA THR A 529 -20.41 1.28 0.94
C THR A 529 -21.26 2.44 1.45
N VAL A 530 -22.06 2.27 2.51
CA VAL A 530 -22.80 3.37 3.15
C VAL A 530 -21.84 4.43 3.69
N ILE A 531 -20.76 4.01 4.35
CA ILE A 531 -19.71 4.92 4.87
C ILE A 531 -19.01 5.64 3.71
N GLN A 532 -18.63 4.90 2.66
CA GLN A 532 -17.95 5.50 1.50
C GLN A 532 -18.82 6.51 0.74
N LEU A 533 -20.14 6.28 0.65
CA LEU A 533 -21.09 7.23 0.09
C LEU A 533 -21.26 8.46 0.99
N TRP A 534 -21.27 8.26 2.32
CA TRP A 534 -21.32 9.36 3.29
C TRP A 534 -20.07 10.26 3.23
N GLU A 535 -18.88 9.66 3.08
CA GLU A 535 -17.62 10.37 2.86
C GLU A 535 -17.52 11.02 1.47
N ARG A 536 -18.56 10.81 0.64
CA ARG A 536 -18.64 11.27 -0.74
C ARG A 536 -17.43 10.83 -1.55
N PHE A 537 -17.00 9.59 -1.35
CA PHE A 537 -16.02 8.94 -2.23
C PHE A 537 -16.64 8.54 -3.57
N TYR A 538 -17.96 8.34 -3.56
CA TYR A 538 -18.80 8.07 -4.71
C TYR A 538 -20.10 8.85 -4.58
N ASP A 539 -20.72 9.12 -5.72
CA ASP A 539 -22.09 9.63 -5.79
C ASP A 539 -23.08 8.47 -6.04
N PRO A 540 -24.28 8.52 -5.46
CA PRO A 540 -25.33 7.53 -5.74
C PRO A 540 -25.82 7.64 -7.20
N ILE A 541 -26.27 6.52 -7.78
CA ILE A 541 -26.84 6.47 -9.14
C ILE A 541 -28.26 7.05 -9.14
N GLN A 542 -29.03 6.77 -8.08
CA GLN A 542 -30.35 7.33 -7.83
C GLN A 542 -30.52 7.59 -6.33
N GLY A 543 -31.44 8.47 -5.98
CA GLY A 543 -31.62 8.92 -4.59
C GLY A 543 -30.66 10.04 -4.22
N ARG A 544 -30.73 10.49 -2.97
CA ARG A 544 -29.92 11.60 -2.44
C ARG A 544 -29.45 11.29 -1.03
N ILE A 545 -28.33 11.91 -0.65
CA ILE A 545 -27.78 11.82 0.70
C ILE A 545 -27.72 13.24 1.23
N CYS A 546 -28.37 13.49 2.36
CA CYS A 546 -28.50 14.82 2.93
C CYS A 546 -27.82 14.91 4.29
N LEU A 547 -27.20 16.05 4.55
CA LEU A 547 -26.71 16.50 5.85
C LEU A 547 -27.51 17.74 6.26
N ASP A 548 -28.27 17.62 7.35
CA ASP A 548 -29.20 18.66 7.85
C ASP A 548 -30.17 19.17 6.76
N GLY A 549 -30.66 18.24 5.93
CA GLY A 549 -31.57 18.53 4.82
C GLY A 549 -30.91 19.12 3.56
N VAL A 550 -29.59 19.38 3.58
CA VAL A 550 -28.82 19.81 2.40
C VAL A 550 -28.17 18.60 1.75
N ASP A 551 -28.35 18.44 0.43
CA ASP A 551 -27.69 17.38 -0.32
C ASP A 551 -26.16 17.52 -0.23
N ILE A 552 -25.47 16.44 0.17
CA ILE A 552 -24.01 16.43 0.31
C ILE A 552 -23.29 16.72 -1.01
N GLN A 553 -23.96 16.53 -2.16
CA GLN A 553 -23.44 16.89 -3.48
C GLN A 553 -23.25 18.41 -3.65
N GLN A 554 -24.04 19.20 -2.92
CA GLN A 554 -23.98 20.67 -2.92
C GLN A 554 -22.97 21.22 -1.91
N LEU A 555 -22.52 20.38 -0.97
CA LEU A 555 -21.55 20.75 0.06
C LEU A 555 -20.12 20.68 -0.48
N ASN A 556 -19.22 21.40 0.20
CA ASN A 556 -17.81 21.23 -0.07
C ASN A 556 -17.28 19.97 0.58
N ILE A 557 -16.57 19.19 -0.23
CA ILE A 557 -16.03 17.91 0.17
C ILE A 557 -14.96 18.00 1.26
N GLN A 558 -14.08 19.00 1.23
CA GLN A 558 -13.03 19.18 2.24
C GLN A 558 -13.64 19.59 3.58
N TRP A 559 -14.64 20.47 3.56
CA TRP A 559 -15.37 20.85 4.77
C TRP A 559 -16.19 19.67 5.34
N LEU A 560 -16.91 18.95 4.48
CA LEU A 560 -17.67 17.75 4.86
C LEU A 560 -16.74 16.76 5.58
N ARG A 561 -15.62 16.40 4.94
CA ARG A 561 -14.64 15.47 5.49
C ARG A 561 -13.89 15.99 6.72
N SER A 562 -13.64 17.30 6.83
CA SER A 562 -12.99 17.88 8.02
C SER A 562 -13.83 17.74 9.29
N SER A 563 -15.12 17.47 9.14
CA SER A 563 -16.05 17.30 10.24
C SER A 563 -16.40 15.83 10.52
N LEU A 564 -15.74 14.90 9.81
CA LEU A 564 -15.91 13.45 9.98
C LEU A 564 -14.68 12.86 10.66
N GLY A 565 -14.92 11.98 11.64
CA GLY A 565 -13.90 11.08 12.16
C GLY A 565 -14.07 9.70 11.54
N LEU A 566 -13.13 9.28 10.69
CA LEU A 566 -13.12 7.95 10.09
C LEU A 566 -12.10 7.06 10.81
N VAL A 567 -12.52 5.83 11.13
CA VAL A 567 -11.60 4.73 11.46
C VAL A 567 -11.82 3.65 10.43
N SER A 568 -10.85 3.49 9.53
CA SER A 568 -10.89 2.47 8.47
C SER A 568 -10.77 1.06 9.04
N GLN A 569 -11.32 0.07 8.33
CA GLN A 569 -11.16 -1.34 8.68
C GLN A 569 -9.68 -1.77 8.78
N GLU A 570 -8.85 -1.28 7.86
CA GLU A 570 -7.39 -1.46 7.85
C GLU A 570 -6.75 -0.06 8.04
N PRO A 571 -6.35 0.34 9.26
CA PRO A 571 -5.76 1.65 9.50
C PRO A 571 -4.35 1.73 8.91
N ILE A 572 -4.08 2.79 8.14
CA ILE A 572 -2.77 3.02 7.51
C ILE A 572 -2.05 4.12 8.29
N LEU A 573 -0.78 3.87 8.64
CA LEU A 573 0.11 4.87 9.21
C LEU A 573 1.13 5.32 8.18
N PHE A 574 1.49 6.60 8.24
CA PHE A 574 2.57 7.17 7.44
C PHE A 574 3.93 6.87 8.09
N ASN A 575 4.98 6.88 7.27
CA ASN A 575 6.37 6.78 7.74
C ASN A 575 6.81 8.08 8.44
N LEU A 576 6.20 8.34 9.59
CA LEU A 576 6.32 9.52 10.45
C LEU A 576 6.36 9.05 11.91
N THR A 577 6.58 9.96 12.86
CA THR A 577 6.51 9.61 14.29
C THR A 577 5.08 9.25 14.70
N ILE A 578 4.91 8.56 15.84
CA ILE A 578 3.57 8.28 16.40
C ILE A 578 2.82 9.58 16.66
N ALA A 579 3.50 10.61 17.20
CA ALA A 579 2.92 11.92 17.44
C ALA A 579 2.45 12.58 16.14
N GLN A 580 3.24 12.53 15.06
CA GLN A 580 2.87 13.08 13.76
C GLN A 580 1.69 12.33 13.11
N ASN A 581 1.61 11.01 13.26
CA ASN A 581 0.47 10.22 12.79
C ASN A 581 -0.82 10.57 13.56
N ILE A 582 -0.74 10.80 14.87
CA ILE A 582 -1.90 11.26 15.67
C ILE A 582 -2.29 12.69 15.27
N ALA A 583 -1.31 13.59 15.15
CA ALA A 583 -1.51 14.98 14.74
C ALA A 583 -2.08 15.11 13.32
N TYR A 584 -1.92 14.09 12.46
CA TYR A 584 -2.48 14.08 11.12
C TYR A 584 -4.02 14.21 11.10
N GLY A 585 -4.71 13.80 12.17
CA GLY A 585 -6.16 13.89 12.27
C GLY A 585 -6.72 15.31 12.38
N LYS A 586 -5.91 16.29 12.81
CA LYS A 586 -6.33 17.69 12.97
C LYS A 586 -5.16 18.65 12.74
N GLU A 587 -5.36 19.64 11.87
CA GLU A 587 -4.34 20.67 11.64
C GLU A 587 -4.05 21.48 12.92
N ASN A 588 -2.77 21.82 13.15
CA ASN A 588 -2.29 22.61 14.30
C ASN A 588 -2.61 21.99 15.68
N THR A 589 -2.40 20.68 15.83
CA THR A 589 -2.62 19.96 17.09
C THR A 589 -1.46 20.19 18.08
N SER A 590 -1.77 20.50 19.34
CA SER A 590 -0.78 20.64 20.41
C SER A 590 -0.34 19.27 20.97
N MET A 591 0.81 19.20 21.64
CA MET A 591 1.26 17.93 22.23
C MET A 591 0.34 17.46 23.37
N GLU A 592 -0.32 18.39 24.08
CA GLU A 592 -1.32 18.06 25.10
C GLU A 592 -2.53 17.35 24.48
N ASP A 593 -3.02 17.85 23.34
CA ASP A 593 -4.11 17.22 22.59
C ASP A 593 -3.71 15.80 22.12
N ILE A 594 -2.46 15.62 21.68
CA ILE A 594 -1.94 14.30 21.26
C ILE A 594 -1.93 13.32 22.43
N ILE A 595 -1.48 13.77 23.61
CA ILE A 595 -1.43 12.93 24.83
C ILE A 595 -2.86 12.59 25.30
N ASP A 596 -3.77 13.56 25.30
CA ASP A 596 -5.18 13.34 25.65
C ASP A 596 -5.85 12.34 24.70
N ALA A 597 -5.65 12.49 23.38
CA ALA A 597 -6.13 11.54 22.38
C ALA A 597 -5.52 10.14 22.57
N ALA A 598 -4.21 10.04 22.80
CA ALA A 598 -3.54 8.77 23.06
C ALA A 598 -4.01 8.09 24.36
N THR A 599 -4.39 8.88 25.36
CA THR A 599 -4.93 8.41 26.64
C THR A 599 -6.35 7.89 26.46
N LYS A 600 -7.22 8.65 25.77
CA LYS A 600 -8.58 8.24 25.42
C LYS A 600 -8.62 6.99 24.54
N ALA A 601 -7.60 6.79 23.69
CA ALA A 601 -7.43 5.60 22.86
C ALA A 601 -6.74 4.42 23.58
N ASN A 602 -6.42 4.54 24.88
CA ASN A 602 -5.72 3.52 25.69
C ASN A 602 -4.33 3.10 25.17
N ILE A 603 -3.68 3.90 24.31
CA ILE A 603 -2.34 3.61 23.78
C ILE A 603 -1.22 4.32 24.54
N HIS A 604 -1.55 5.27 25.43
CA HIS A 604 -0.56 6.07 26.15
C HIS A 604 0.44 5.21 26.95
N HIS A 605 -0.05 4.20 27.69
CA HIS A 605 0.81 3.29 28.46
C HIS A 605 1.78 2.51 27.55
N PHE A 606 1.33 2.08 26.37
CA PHE A 606 2.18 1.40 25.40
C PHE A 606 3.29 2.34 24.91
N ILE A 607 2.95 3.58 24.56
CA ILE A 607 3.90 4.59 24.08
C ILE A 607 4.97 4.89 25.14
N GLN A 608 4.59 5.03 26.42
CA GLN A 608 5.52 5.29 27.52
C GLN A 608 6.55 4.17 27.74
N ARG A 609 6.19 2.92 27.43
CA ARG A 609 7.11 1.77 27.53
C ARG A 609 8.15 1.74 26.40
N LEU A 610 8.01 2.56 25.36
CA LEU A 610 8.97 2.60 24.27
C LEU A 610 10.27 3.29 24.73
N PRO A 611 11.45 2.73 24.39
CA PRO A 611 12.74 3.20 24.91
C PRO A 611 13.07 4.65 24.55
N GLN A 612 12.59 5.15 23.42
CA GLN A 612 12.77 6.55 23.00
C GLN A 612 12.03 7.54 23.90
N VAL A 613 10.92 7.11 24.51
CA VAL A 613 10.15 7.90 25.48
C VAL A 613 10.68 7.65 26.89
N SER A 614 11.02 6.40 27.23
CA SER A 614 11.46 6.03 28.58
C SER A 614 12.87 6.53 28.94
N LYS A 615 13.76 6.73 27.96
CA LYS A 615 15.11 7.31 28.19
C LYS A 615 15.07 8.81 28.53
N ASN A 616 13.99 9.51 28.17
CA ASN A 616 13.87 10.97 28.37
C ASN A 616 13.05 11.37 29.61
N LEU A 617 12.62 10.41 30.44
CA LEU A 617 11.89 10.68 31.69
C LEU A 617 12.68 11.48 32.73
N THR A 618 13.96 11.77 32.50
CA THR A 618 14.81 12.55 33.40
C THR A 618 14.97 14.02 33.00
N HIS A 619 14.61 14.46 31.80
CA HIS A 619 14.71 15.86 31.37
C HIS A 619 13.47 16.34 30.62
N ASP A 620 13.09 17.59 30.87
CA ASP A 620 11.88 18.27 30.42
C ASP A 620 11.37 17.88 29.02
N ILE A 621 10.06 17.63 28.97
CA ILE A 621 9.25 17.30 27.79
C ILE A 621 9.32 18.38 26.69
N SER A 622 9.89 19.56 27.00
CA SER A 622 10.07 20.69 26.07
C SER A 622 11.13 20.48 24.98
N LEU A 623 11.96 19.43 25.07
CA LEU A 623 13.05 19.18 24.11
C LEU A 623 12.63 18.45 22.82
N TYR A 624 11.33 18.22 22.61
CA TYR A 624 10.76 17.74 21.35
C TYR A 624 10.02 18.84 20.56
N LEU A 625 10.45 20.10 20.68
CA LEU A 625 10.08 21.20 19.79
C LEU A 625 10.38 20.89 18.32
#